data_AF-A0AAP8KL27-F1
#
_entry.id   AF-A0AAP8KL27-F1
#
_cell.length_a   1.000
_cell.length_b   1.000
_cell.length_c   1.000
_cell.angle_alpha   90.00
_cell.angle_beta   90.00
_cell.angle_gamma   90.00
#
_symmetry.space_group_name_H-M   'P 1'
#
loop_
_entity.id
_entity.type
_entity.pdbx_description
1 polymer ?
#
loop_
_entity_poly.entity_id
_entity_poly.type
_entity_poly.pdbx_seq_one_letter_code
_entity_poly.pdbx_strand_id
1 'polypeptide(L)'
;QLLRQLIEKDEALAKYVMVCDETAWWSYMGQDNDIFKDQLGHLTVQLRKYPEVLAKNDTQQLVSMAALAANDRTLYQMICGKDNISKNDVMTLFEDIAQVFLKVTLSFMQYGALPELHGQNILLSFEDGRVQKCVLRDHDTVRIYKPWLTAHQLSLPKYVV
;
A
#
# COMPACT_ATOMS: atom_id res chain seq x y z
N GLN A 1 8.69 -5.61 8.13
CA GLN A 1 10.17 -5.48 8.10
C GLN A 1 10.72 -5.61 6.67
N LEU A 2 10.41 -6.68 5.93
CA LEU A 2 10.86 -6.87 4.53
C LEU A 2 10.54 -5.67 3.63
N LEU A 3 9.31 -5.16 3.63
CA LEU A 3 8.92 -4.02 2.79
C LEU A 3 9.75 -2.76 3.07
N ARG A 4 10.08 -2.50 4.35
CA ARG A 4 10.92 -1.36 4.72
C ARG A 4 12.35 -1.51 4.17
N GLN A 5 12.93 -2.72 4.26
CA GLN A 5 14.25 -3.00 3.65
C GLN A 5 14.24 -2.80 2.13
N LEU A 6 13.16 -3.22 1.47
CA LEU A 6 13.00 -3.02 0.02
C LEU A 6 12.88 -1.54 -0.35
N ILE A 7 12.11 -0.77 0.43
CA ILE A 7 11.97 0.67 0.27
C ILE A 7 13.31 1.39 0.48
N GLU A 8 14.10 0.97 1.47
CA GLU A 8 15.43 1.55 1.71
C GLU A 8 16.44 1.21 0.61
N LYS A 9 16.28 0.05 -0.06
CA LYS A 9 17.21 -0.47 -1.06
C LYS A 9 16.94 0.02 -2.48
N ASP A 10 15.68 0.21 -2.85
CA ASP A 10 15.28 0.56 -4.22
C ASP A 10 14.86 2.03 -4.34
N GLU A 11 15.50 2.78 -5.24
CA GLU A 11 15.23 4.21 -5.41
C GLU A 11 13.78 4.52 -5.79
N ALA A 12 13.16 3.67 -6.62
CA ALA A 12 11.78 3.91 -7.02
C ALA A 12 10.81 3.58 -5.88
N LEU A 13 11.07 2.53 -5.09
CA LEU A 13 10.30 2.26 -3.88
C LEU A 13 10.51 3.34 -2.82
N ALA A 14 11.74 3.83 -2.59
CA ALA A 14 12.02 4.96 -1.70
C ALA A 14 11.25 6.22 -2.13
N LYS A 15 11.20 6.46 -3.45
CA LYS A 15 10.51 7.62 -4.02
C LYS A 15 9.00 7.51 -3.85
N TYR A 16 8.38 6.39 -4.19
CA TYR A 16 6.93 6.31 -4.31
C TYR A 16 6.25 5.60 -3.16
N VAL A 17 6.89 4.70 -2.42
CA VAL A 17 6.19 3.82 -1.49
C VAL A 17 6.31 4.31 -0.05
N MET A 18 5.19 4.30 0.66
CA MET A 18 5.13 4.34 2.11
C MET A 18 4.33 3.14 2.62
N VAL A 19 4.60 2.72 3.85
CA VAL A 19 3.86 1.62 4.49
C VAL A 19 3.24 2.13 5.77
N CYS A 20 1.98 1.77 6.02
CA CYS A 20 1.37 1.96 7.32
C CYS A 20 2.10 1.13 8.37
N ASP A 21 2.20 1.65 9.58
CA ASP A 21 2.69 0.86 10.71
C ASP A 21 1.54 0.03 11.28
N GLU A 22 1.69 -1.29 11.18
CA GLU A 22 0.71 -2.31 11.59
C GLU A 22 1.32 -3.25 12.63
N THR A 23 2.41 -2.84 13.28
CA THR A 23 3.16 -3.67 14.24
C THR A 23 2.47 -3.81 15.59
N ALA A 24 1.52 -2.94 15.90
CA ALA A 24 0.75 -2.97 17.14
C ALA A 24 -0.52 -3.81 16.97
N TRP A 25 -0.50 -5.03 17.48
CA TRP A 25 -1.64 -5.94 17.48
C TRP A 25 -1.71 -6.76 18.76
N TRP A 26 -2.92 -7.15 19.13
CA TRP A 26 -3.20 -7.99 20.30
C TRP A 26 -4.28 -9.00 19.92
N SER A 27 -4.11 -10.25 20.36
CA SER A 27 -5.09 -11.31 20.18
C SER A 27 -5.39 -11.95 21.53
N TYR A 28 -6.66 -12.18 21.83
CA TYR A 28 -7.07 -12.94 23.00
C TYR A 28 -6.91 -14.43 22.74
N MET A 29 -6.15 -15.10 23.61
CA MET A 29 -5.95 -16.55 23.58
C MET A 29 -6.78 -17.18 24.70
N GLY A 30 -7.77 -18.00 24.35
CA GLY A 30 -8.57 -18.76 25.32
C GLY A 30 -7.74 -19.83 26.05
N GLN A 31 -8.21 -20.27 27.23
CA GLN A 31 -7.51 -21.26 28.07
C GLN A 31 -7.89 -22.73 27.79
N ASP A 32 -8.84 -23.02 26.88
CA ASP A 32 -9.44 -24.37 26.72
C ASP A 32 -9.13 -25.03 25.35
N ASN A 33 -8.77 -26.33 25.36
CA ASN A 33 -8.54 -27.18 24.17
C ASN A 33 -9.84 -27.74 23.53
N ASP A 34 -10.92 -26.96 23.44
CA ASP A 34 -12.17 -27.41 22.81
C ASP A 34 -12.15 -27.15 21.30
N ILE A 35 -12.24 -28.25 20.53
CA ILE A 35 -12.14 -28.31 19.06
C ILE A 35 -13.39 -27.82 18.32
N PHE A 36 -14.49 -27.52 19.02
CA PHE A 36 -15.69 -26.87 18.46
C PHE A 36 -15.81 -25.40 18.85
N LYS A 37 -14.89 -24.89 19.69
CA LYS A 37 -14.81 -23.45 19.98
C LYS A 37 -13.98 -22.77 18.89
N ASP A 38 -14.49 -21.65 18.43
CA ASP A 38 -13.83 -20.80 17.44
C ASP A 38 -12.67 -20.04 18.11
N GLN A 39 -11.46 -20.59 17.97
CA GLN A 39 -10.30 -20.27 18.81
C GLN A 39 -9.05 -20.00 17.99
N LEU A 40 -9.03 -18.84 17.33
CA LEU A 40 -7.87 -17.99 17.07
C LEU A 40 -8.36 -16.85 16.15
N GLY A 41 -8.18 -15.58 16.55
CA GLY A 41 -8.51 -14.44 15.70
C GLY A 41 -9.88 -13.78 15.94
N HIS A 42 -10.76 -14.39 16.75
CA HIS A 42 -12.11 -13.87 17.05
C HIS A 42 -12.13 -12.54 17.78
N LEU A 43 -11.16 -12.38 18.68
CA LEU A 43 -10.94 -11.13 19.38
C LEU A 43 -9.48 -10.73 19.17
N THR A 44 -9.23 -10.24 17.96
CA THR A 44 -7.97 -9.61 17.59
C THR A 44 -8.21 -8.16 17.26
N VAL A 45 -7.31 -7.30 17.75
CA VAL A 45 -7.25 -5.89 17.37
C VAL A 45 -5.88 -5.60 16.78
N GLN A 46 -5.87 -4.90 15.64
CA GLN A 46 -4.67 -4.33 15.06
C GLN A 46 -4.86 -2.81 14.99
N LEU A 47 -3.85 -2.08 15.46
CA LEU A 47 -3.79 -0.63 15.30
C LEU A 47 -2.94 -0.31 14.07
N ARG A 48 -3.56 0.33 13.08
CA ARG A 48 -2.90 0.85 11.89
C ARG A 48 -2.60 2.34 12.06
N LYS A 49 -1.33 2.72 11.92
CA LYS A 49 -0.90 4.12 11.90
C LYS A 49 -0.44 4.51 10.50
N TYR A 50 -1.05 5.57 9.97
CA TYR A 50 -0.63 6.19 8.73
C TYR A 50 0.68 6.98 8.93
N PRO A 51 1.57 7.05 7.91
CA PRO A 51 2.77 7.88 7.97
C PRO A 51 2.44 9.33 8.30
N GLU A 52 3.05 9.90 9.35
CA GLU A 52 2.76 11.27 9.83
C GLU A 52 2.94 12.35 8.76
N VAL A 53 3.85 12.14 7.82
CA VAL A 53 4.11 13.08 6.72
C VAL A 53 2.86 13.33 5.86
N LEU A 54 1.94 12.36 5.79
CA LEU A 54 0.67 12.51 5.08
C LEU A 54 -0.32 13.42 5.84
N ALA A 55 -0.21 13.48 7.17
CA ALA A 55 -1.08 14.32 8.00
C ALA A 55 -0.61 15.77 8.08
N LYS A 56 0.62 16.08 7.65
CA LYS A 56 1.22 17.42 7.71
C LYS A 56 1.10 18.20 6.40
N ASN A 57 0.62 17.56 5.34
CA ASN A 57 0.54 18.18 4.02
C ASN A 57 -0.91 18.45 3.62
N ASP A 58 -1.38 19.66 3.89
CA ASP A 58 -2.76 20.08 3.64
C ASP A 58 -3.12 20.16 2.15
N THR A 59 -2.13 20.18 1.24
CA THR A 59 -2.36 20.19 -0.21
C THR A 59 -2.49 18.78 -0.78
N GLN A 60 -2.08 17.76 -0.04
CA GLN A 60 -2.09 16.38 -0.53
C GLN A 60 -3.43 15.70 -0.28
N GLN A 61 -3.94 15.10 -1.35
CA GLN A 61 -5.20 14.37 -1.32
C GLN A 61 -4.91 12.88 -1.26
N LEU A 62 -5.41 12.21 -0.23
CA LEU A 62 -5.23 10.78 -0.04
C LEU A 62 -6.48 10.02 -0.48
N VAL A 63 -6.35 9.24 -1.55
CA VAL A 63 -7.49 8.55 -2.18
C VAL A 63 -7.23 7.06 -2.25
N SER A 64 -8.22 6.25 -1.87
CA SER A 64 -8.18 4.80 -2.08
C SER A 64 -8.13 4.49 -3.57
N MET A 65 -7.21 3.62 -4.00
CA MET A 65 -7.12 3.26 -5.43
C MET A 65 -8.42 2.62 -5.93
N ALA A 66 -9.18 1.92 -5.06
CA ALA A 66 -10.51 1.40 -5.39
C ALA A 66 -11.55 2.50 -5.70
N ALA A 67 -11.44 3.68 -5.08
CA ALA A 67 -12.35 4.79 -5.33
C ALA A 67 -12.25 5.32 -6.77
N LEU A 68 -11.09 5.15 -7.42
CA LEU A 68 -10.90 5.52 -8.83
C LEU A 68 -11.78 4.71 -9.79
N ALA A 69 -12.33 3.57 -9.35
CA ALA A 69 -13.28 2.79 -10.13
C ALA A 69 -14.74 3.25 -9.98
N ALA A 70 -15.03 4.21 -9.08
CA ALA A 70 -16.38 4.71 -8.84
C ALA A 70 -16.95 5.56 -9.99
N ASN A 71 -16.13 5.93 -10.98
CA ASN A 71 -16.48 6.79 -12.11
C ASN A 71 -17.15 8.12 -11.68
N ASP A 72 -16.66 8.70 -10.58
CA ASP A 72 -17.16 9.94 -10.01
C ASP A 72 -16.36 11.13 -10.55
N ARG A 73 -17.01 12.02 -11.29
CA ARG A 73 -16.38 13.23 -11.84
C ARG A 73 -15.82 14.15 -10.74
N THR A 74 -16.51 14.24 -9.61
CA THR A 74 -16.12 15.13 -8.50
C THR A 74 -14.82 14.66 -7.84
N LEU A 75 -14.59 13.35 -7.78
CA LEU A 75 -13.33 12.77 -7.31
C LEU A 75 -12.16 13.21 -8.19
N TYR A 76 -12.29 13.15 -9.52
CA TYR A 76 -11.20 13.55 -10.42
C TYR A 76 -11.00 15.07 -10.45
N GLN A 77 -12.06 15.86 -10.30
CA GLN A 77 -11.95 17.33 -10.15
C GLN A 77 -11.16 17.69 -8.88
N MET A 78 -11.44 16.99 -7.78
CA MET A 78 -10.70 17.11 -6.53
C MET A 78 -9.22 16.76 -6.75
N ILE A 79 -8.92 15.56 -7.27
CA ILE A 79 -7.55 15.09 -7.58
C ILE A 79 -6.77 16.08 -8.44
N CYS A 80 -7.40 16.61 -9.50
CA CYS A 80 -6.75 17.55 -10.40
C CYS A 80 -6.70 18.99 -9.87
N GLY A 81 -7.41 19.31 -8.78
CA GLY A 81 -7.55 20.67 -8.27
C GLY A 81 -8.25 21.63 -9.25
N LYS A 82 -9.19 21.11 -10.08
CA LYS A 82 -9.85 21.87 -11.16
C LYS A 82 -11.34 21.60 -11.18
N ASP A 83 -12.14 22.67 -11.23
CA ASP A 83 -13.60 22.57 -11.41
C ASP A 83 -13.99 22.00 -12.77
N ASN A 84 -13.23 22.32 -13.84
CA ASN A 84 -13.51 21.82 -15.17
C ASN A 84 -12.33 20.99 -15.69
N ILE A 85 -12.45 19.66 -15.54
CA ILE A 85 -11.49 18.70 -16.07
C ILE A 85 -11.81 18.37 -17.53
N SER A 86 -10.78 18.42 -18.37
CA SER A 86 -10.83 17.96 -19.76
C SER A 86 -10.53 16.48 -19.87
N LYS A 87 -10.82 15.88 -21.03
CA LYS A 87 -10.38 14.51 -21.34
C LYS A 87 -8.86 14.35 -21.21
N ASN A 88 -8.10 15.38 -21.60
CA ASN A 88 -6.64 15.34 -21.53
C ASN A 88 -6.14 15.27 -20.08
N ASP A 89 -6.77 16.02 -19.16
CA ASP A 89 -6.42 15.96 -17.73
C ASP A 89 -6.63 14.55 -17.17
N VAL A 90 -7.76 13.91 -17.51
CA VAL A 90 -8.06 12.54 -17.06
C VAL A 90 -7.09 11.53 -17.65
N MET A 91 -6.73 11.66 -18.94
CA MET A 91 -5.75 10.78 -19.58
C MET A 91 -4.37 10.94 -18.95
N THR A 92 -3.92 12.18 -18.70
CA THR A 92 -2.64 12.44 -18.01
C THR A 92 -2.64 11.85 -16.60
N LEU A 93 -3.74 12.01 -15.84
CA LEU A 93 -3.87 11.41 -14.52
C LEU A 93 -3.80 9.88 -14.58
N PHE A 94 -4.50 9.26 -15.53
CA PHE A 94 -4.48 7.82 -15.72
C PHE A 94 -3.08 7.30 -16.09
N GLU A 95 -2.39 7.97 -17.01
CA GLU A 95 -1.02 7.64 -17.39
C GLU A 95 -0.07 7.71 -16.19
N ASP A 96 -0.18 8.77 -15.38
CA ASP A 96 0.63 8.97 -14.18
C ASP A 96 0.41 7.84 -13.16
N ILE A 97 -0.86 7.51 -12.88
CA ILE A 97 -1.23 6.41 -11.98
C ILE A 97 -0.70 5.08 -12.51
N ALA A 98 -0.92 4.76 -13.78
CA ALA A 98 -0.48 3.51 -14.38
C ALA A 98 1.05 3.39 -14.36
N GLN A 99 1.75 4.47 -14.69
CA GLN A 99 3.22 4.51 -14.69
C GLN A 99 3.78 4.28 -13.29
N VAL A 100 3.27 5.00 -12.28
CA VAL A 100 3.74 4.83 -10.90
C VAL A 100 3.39 3.44 -10.36
N PHE A 101 2.18 2.96 -10.60
CA PHE A 101 1.74 1.63 -10.16
C PHE A 101 2.61 0.51 -10.76
N LEU A 102 2.82 0.54 -12.09
CA LEU A 102 3.67 -0.44 -12.76
C LEU A 102 5.12 -0.34 -12.28
N LYS A 103 5.64 0.88 -12.11
CA LYS A 103 7.01 1.08 -11.60
C LYS A 103 7.17 0.47 -10.21
N VAL A 104 6.26 0.74 -9.28
CA VAL A 104 6.27 0.18 -7.92
C VAL A 104 6.16 -1.35 -7.96
N THR A 105 5.22 -1.88 -8.75
CA THR A 105 4.99 -3.33 -8.85
C THR A 105 6.23 -4.05 -9.36
N LEU A 106 6.79 -3.59 -10.49
CA LEU A 106 7.98 -4.18 -11.08
C LEU A 106 9.20 -4.02 -10.17
N SER A 107 9.32 -2.89 -9.47
CA SER A 107 10.38 -2.67 -8.48
C SER A 107 10.30 -3.62 -7.30
N PHE A 108 9.12 -4.07 -6.88
CA PHE A 108 9.00 -5.16 -5.90
C PHE A 108 9.37 -6.52 -6.52
N MET A 109 8.82 -6.81 -7.70
CA MET A 109 8.98 -8.11 -8.36
C MET A 109 10.43 -8.46 -8.68
N GLN A 110 11.26 -7.48 -9.05
CA GLN A 110 12.70 -7.72 -9.32
C GLN A 110 13.46 -8.29 -8.11
N TYR A 111 13.00 -8.03 -6.88
CA TYR A 111 13.58 -8.61 -5.66
C TYR A 111 12.93 -9.92 -5.24
N GLY A 112 11.93 -10.39 -5.99
CA GLY A 112 11.15 -11.57 -5.62
C GLY A 112 10.18 -11.31 -4.47
N ALA A 113 9.70 -10.08 -4.30
CA ALA A 113 8.62 -9.75 -3.39
C ALA A 113 7.42 -9.21 -4.18
N LEU A 114 6.20 -9.52 -3.75
CA LEU A 114 5.00 -8.92 -4.29
C LEU A 114 4.00 -8.72 -3.15
N PRO A 115 3.81 -7.47 -2.69
CA PRO A 115 2.73 -7.13 -1.76
C PRO A 115 1.37 -7.40 -2.40
N GLU A 116 0.32 -7.43 -1.58
CA GLU A 116 -1.05 -7.48 -2.10
C GLU A 116 -1.48 -6.10 -2.62
N LEU A 117 -1.34 -5.90 -3.93
CA LEU A 117 -1.50 -4.61 -4.60
C LEU A 117 -2.91 -4.38 -5.17
N HIS A 118 -3.97 -4.65 -4.38
CA HIS A 118 -5.35 -4.41 -4.82
C HIS A 118 -5.87 -3.01 -4.43
N GLY A 119 -6.96 -2.58 -5.08
CA GLY A 119 -7.53 -1.23 -4.92
C GLY A 119 -7.80 -0.80 -3.48
N GLN A 120 -8.17 -1.73 -2.60
CA GLN A 120 -8.42 -1.44 -1.19
C GLN A 120 -7.16 -1.34 -0.32
N ASN A 121 -6.01 -1.93 -0.69
CA ASN A 121 -4.78 -1.96 0.12
C ASN A 121 -3.79 -0.86 -0.25
N ILE A 122 -4.11 -0.10 -1.30
CA ILE A 122 -3.28 1.02 -1.76
C ILE A 122 -4.08 2.31 -1.66
N LEU A 123 -3.55 3.26 -0.92
CA LEU A 123 -3.94 4.66 -1.05
C LEU A 123 -2.92 5.40 -1.92
N LEU A 124 -3.39 6.24 -2.81
CA LEU A 124 -2.56 7.13 -3.62
C LEU A 124 -2.66 8.53 -3.03
N SER A 125 -1.51 9.16 -2.76
CA SER A 125 -1.47 10.58 -2.46
C SER A 125 -1.28 11.37 -3.74
N PHE A 126 -2.14 12.36 -3.96
CA PHE A 126 -2.10 13.25 -5.11
C PHE A 126 -1.73 14.67 -4.71
N GLU A 127 -1.01 15.34 -5.59
CA GLU A 127 -0.72 16.77 -5.52
C GLU A 127 -0.74 17.30 -6.95
N ASP A 128 -1.55 18.32 -7.23
CA ASP A 128 -1.75 18.92 -8.56
C ASP A 128 -2.02 17.89 -9.68
N GLY A 129 -2.88 16.89 -9.40
CA GLY A 129 -3.22 15.84 -10.36
C GLY A 129 -2.10 14.84 -10.63
N ARG A 130 -1.05 14.79 -9.79
CA ARG A 130 0.08 13.86 -9.91
C ARG A 130 0.21 12.98 -8.68
N VAL A 131 0.53 11.71 -8.91
CA VAL A 131 0.80 10.74 -7.85
C VAL A 131 2.13 11.06 -7.19
N GLN A 132 2.07 11.31 -5.88
CA GLN A 132 3.24 11.54 -5.05
C GLN A 132 3.70 10.25 -4.37
N LYS A 133 2.77 9.50 -3.78
CA LYS A 133 3.06 8.26 -3.04
C LYS A 133 1.97 7.20 -3.22
N CYS A 134 2.39 5.94 -3.18
CA CYS A 134 1.58 4.76 -2.93
C CYS A 134 1.75 4.35 -1.47
N VAL A 135 0.71 4.50 -0.67
CA VAL A 135 0.68 4.13 0.75
C VAL A 135 0.05 2.74 0.86
N LEU A 136 0.86 1.76 1.23
CA LEU A 136 0.43 0.38 1.43
C LEU A 136 -0.14 0.20 2.84
N ARG A 137 -1.25 -0.52 2.93
CA ARG A 137 -1.89 -1.00 4.16
C ARG A 137 -2.35 -2.45 3.98
N ASP A 138 -2.66 -3.13 5.07
CA ASP A 138 -3.03 -4.56 5.06
C ASP A 138 -1.94 -5.36 4.31
N HIS A 139 -0.68 -5.20 4.74
CA HIS A 139 0.51 -5.70 4.04
C HIS A 139 1.15 -6.92 4.70
N ASP A 140 0.36 -7.68 5.43
CA ASP A 140 0.74 -8.93 6.09
C ASP A 140 0.94 -10.10 5.10
N THR A 141 0.30 -10.07 3.93
CA THR A 141 0.29 -11.14 2.93
C THR A 141 1.29 -10.95 1.77
N VAL A 142 2.54 -10.56 2.04
CA VAL A 142 3.56 -10.42 0.97
C VAL A 142 3.94 -11.78 0.39
N ARG A 143 3.73 -11.97 -0.92
CA ARG A 143 4.20 -13.15 -1.66
C ARG A 143 5.70 -13.03 -1.92
N ILE A 144 6.44 -14.11 -1.69
CA ILE A 144 7.91 -14.08 -1.79
C ILE A 144 8.46 -15.24 -2.64
N TYR A 145 9.48 -14.92 -3.43
CA TYR A 145 10.36 -15.87 -4.09
C TYR A 145 11.73 -15.86 -3.39
N LYS A 146 11.88 -16.79 -2.44
CA LYS A 146 13.04 -16.88 -1.52
C LYS A 146 14.40 -16.80 -2.23
N PRO A 147 14.64 -17.47 -3.38
CA PRO A 147 15.95 -17.43 -4.03
C PRO A 147 16.40 -16.01 -4.41
N TRP A 148 15.49 -15.15 -4.90
CA TRP A 148 15.85 -13.78 -5.26
C TRP A 148 16.05 -12.89 -4.04
N LEU A 149 15.22 -13.05 -3.00
CA LEU A 149 15.42 -12.33 -1.74
C LEU A 149 16.82 -12.62 -1.15
N THR A 150 17.21 -13.89 -1.12
CA THR A 150 18.54 -14.30 -0.62
C THR A 150 19.67 -13.76 -1.49
N ALA A 151 19.53 -13.79 -2.83
CA ALA A 151 20.51 -13.22 -3.75
C ALA A 151 20.72 -11.71 -3.52
N HIS A 152 19.66 -11.01 -3.12
CA HIS A 152 19.71 -9.59 -2.76
C HIS A 152 20.02 -9.33 -1.28
N GLN A 153 20.39 -10.35 -0.50
CA GLN A 153 20.74 -10.26 0.93
C GLN A 153 19.60 -9.65 1.79
N LEU A 154 18.35 -9.91 1.41
CA LEU A 154 17.17 -9.44 2.13
C LEU A 154 16.77 -10.45 3.21
N SER A 155 16.26 -9.94 4.33
CA SER A 155 15.78 -10.79 5.40
C SER A 155 14.51 -11.53 4.97
N LEU A 156 14.51 -12.86 5.12
CA LEU A 156 13.28 -13.64 4.90
C LEU A 156 12.29 -13.38 6.05
N PRO A 157 11.02 -13.06 5.74
CA PRO A 157 10.01 -12.96 6.77
C PRO A 157 9.83 -14.30 7.49
N LYS A 158 9.65 -14.24 8.80
CA LYS A 158 9.54 -15.41 9.69
C LYS A 158 8.11 -15.97 9.80
N TYR A 159 7.15 -15.41 9.08
CA TYR A 159 5.78 -15.90 9.10
C TYR A 159 5.60 -17.01 8.05
N VAL A 160 4.90 -18.06 8.45
CA VAL A 160 4.40 -19.12 7.56
C VAL A 160 2.95 -18.74 7.28
N VAL A 161 2.61 -18.50 6.02
CA VAL A 161 1.21 -18.50 5.56
C VAL A 161 0.88 -19.90 5.11
#